data_AF-A0A352S4M1-F1
#
_entry.id   AF-A0A352S4M1-F1
#
_cell.length_a   1.000
_cell.length_b   1.000
_cell.length_c   1.000
_cell.angle_alpha   90.00
_cell.angle_beta   90.00
_cell.angle_gamma   90.00
#
_symmetry.space_group_name_H-M   'P 1'
#
loop_
_entity.id
_entity.type
_entity.pdbx_description
1 polymer ?
#
loop_
_entity_poly.entity_id
_entity_poly.type
_entity_poly.pdbx_seq_one_letter_code
_entity_poly.pdbx_strand_id
1 'polypeptide(L)'
;MEQQNIDSLRQRHGALVEEHPKLRIRERAQRLGVTEAELVAAGCGVASRQLGGTAQALFRDLGTLGSVMALSRNDHAVHERHGQYQSIEANGPVGIVLGPDIDLRMFFGGWKHFYAVTENGRDSIQFFDKAGEAVHKIYRTDQTDATAWSAYIDRHAAQETAPVRVEGFDRIDEADAPADGEALRAHWCALKDTHDFFAMLRQFKVSRLGALRAVGPDLAQPVDKRAVETVLEHSAATGLS
;
A
#
# COMPACT_ATOMS: atom_id res chain seq x y z
N MET A 1 -9.93 -20.89 -0.27
CA MET A 1 -9.82 -21.63 -1.54
C MET A 1 -9.60 -23.10 -1.21
N GLU A 2 -10.33 -24.01 -1.87
CA GLU A 2 -10.13 -25.46 -1.71
C GLU A 2 -8.83 -25.91 -2.38
N GLN A 3 -8.25 -27.03 -1.95
CA GLN A 3 -6.94 -27.52 -2.42
C GLN A 3 -6.90 -27.71 -3.95
N GLN A 4 -7.95 -28.29 -4.55
CA GLN A 4 -8.04 -28.47 -6.00
C GLN A 4 -8.01 -27.13 -6.77
N ASN A 5 -8.53 -26.05 -6.18
CA ASN A 5 -8.53 -24.72 -6.78
C ASN A 5 -7.14 -24.05 -6.66
N ILE A 6 -6.38 -24.34 -5.60
CA ILE A 6 -4.98 -23.89 -5.46
C ILE A 6 -4.09 -24.50 -6.55
N ASP A 7 -4.19 -25.81 -6.77
CA ASP A 7 -3.33 -26.48 -7.75
C ASP A 7 -3.66 -26.05 -9.19
N SER A 8 -4.95 -25.85 -9.49
CA SER A 8 -5.39 -25.25 -10.76
C SER A 8 -4.84 -23.83 -10.96
N LEU A 9 -4.87 -22.99 -9.92
CA LEU A 9 -4.33 -21.63 -9.98
C LEU A 9 -2.81 -21.63 -10.23
N ARG A 10 -2.07 -22.51 -9.56
CA ARG A 10 -0.62 -22.68 -9.78
C ARG A 10 -0.30 -23.07 -11.22
N GLN A 11 -1.05 -24.02 -11.78
CA GLN A 11 -0.85 -24.47 -13.16
C GLN A 11 -1.11 -23.32 -14.16
N ARG A 12 -2.23 -22.60 -13.99
CA ARG A 12 -2.58 -21.45 -14.84
C ARG A 12 -1.54 -20.32 -14.72
N HIS A 13 -1.02 -20.08 -13.52
CA HIS A 13 0.06 -19.12 -13.30
C HIS A 13 1.36 -19.54 -13.99
N GLY A 14 1.76 -20.81 -13.86
CA GLY A 14 2.94 -21.35 -14.53
C GLY A 14 2.91 -21.15 -16.05
N ALA A 15 1.79 -21.52 -16.68
CA ALA A 15 1.58 -21.32 -18.11
C ALA A 15 1.68 -19.83 -18.52
N LEU A 16 1.10 -18.93 -17.72
CA LEU A 16 1.16 -17.49 -17.97
C LEU A 16 2.59 -16.93 -17.85
N VAL A 17 3.39 -17.45 -16.91
CA VAL A 17 4.80 -17.06 -16.75
C VAL A 17 5.64 -17.54 -17.93
N GLU A 18 5.38 -18.74 -18.46
CA GLU A 18 6.07 -19.25 -19.66
C GLU A 18 5.76 -18.41 -20.89
N GLU A 19 4.50 -18.03 -21.10
CA GLU A 19 4.07 -17.20 -22.24
C GLU A 19 4.54 -15.74 -22.11
N HIS A 20 4.56 -15.21 -20.88
CA HIS A 20 4.85 -13.81 -20.61
C HIS A 20 5.76 -13.61 -19.38
N PRO A 21 7.05 -13.97 -19.48
CA PRO A 21 7.97 -14.03 -18.33
C PRO A 21 8.27 -12.66 -17.68
N LYS A 22 7.96 -11.56 -18.36
CA LYS A 22 8.20 -10.19 -17.86
C LYS A 22 7.04 -9.61 -17.05
N LEU A 23 5.88 -10.29 -17.01
CA LEU A 23 4.74 -9.79 -16.24
C LEU A 23 5.05 -9.79 -14.75
N ARG A 24 4.78 -8.68 -14.07
CA ARG A 24 4.86 -8.59 -12.62
C ARG A 24 3.67 -9.31 -11.99
N ILE A 25 3.81 -9.72 -10.73
CA ILE A 25 2.77 -10.48 -10.00
C ILE A 25 1.38 -9.82 -10.02
N ARG A 26 1.30 -8.48 -9.97
CA ARG A 26 0.03 -7.73 -10.11
C ARG A 26 -0.65 -7.98 -11.44
N GLU A 27 0.10 -7.86 -12.53
CA GLU A 27 -0.42 -8.04 -13.89
C GLU A 27 -0.84 -9.49 -14.11
N ARG A 28 -0.08 -10.44 -13.54
CA ARG A 28 -0.45 -11.86 -13.54
C ARG A 28 -1.76 -12.09 -12.79
N ALA A 29 -1.94 -11.49 -11.61
CA ALA A 29 -3.17 -11.59 -10.83
C ALA A 29 -4.38 -11.09 -11.64
N GLN A 30 -4.26 -9.89 -12.24
CA GLN A 30 -5.29 -9.33 -13.11
C GLN A 30 -5.65 -10.24 -14.29
N ARG A 31 -4.66 -10.78 -15.02
CA ARG A 31 -4.92 -11.69 -16.15
C ARG A 31 -5.53 -13.02 -15.73
N LEU A 32 -5.26 -13.48 -14.51
CA LEU A 32 -5.80 -14.71 -13.97
C LEU A 32 -7.17 -14.52 -13.30
N GLY A 33 -7.65 -13.27 -13.16
CA GLY A 33 -8.90 -12.95 -12.50
C GLY A 33 -8.90 -13.25 -11.01
N VAL A 34 -7.73 -13.12 -10.36
CA VAL A 34 -7.53 -13.30 -8.92
C VAL A 34 -6.76 -12.12 -8.35
N THR A 35 -6.66 -12.05 -7.02
CA THR A 35 -5.92 -11.00 -6.31
C THR A 35 -4.45 -11.37 -6.12
N GLU A 36 -3.62 -10.38 -5.80
CA GLU A 36 -2.20 -10.60 -5.52
C GLU A 36 -2.01 -11.44 -4.25
N ALA A 37 -2.83 -11.22 -3.23
CA ALA A 37 -2.84 -12.02 -2.01
C ALA A 37 -3.15 -13.49 -2.29
N GLU A 38 -4.09 -13.78 -3.20
CA GLU A 38 -4.42 -15.17 -3.58
C GLU A 38 -3.25 -15.87 -4.29
N LEU A 39 -2.53 -15.18 -5.18
CA LEU A 39 -1.33 -15.74 -5.82
C LEU A 39 -0.23 -16.05 -4.80
N VAL A 40 0.01 -15.14 -3.85
CA VAL A 40 0.99 -15.34 -2.79
C VAL A 40 0.57 -16.50 -1.88
N ALA A 41 -0.67 -16.51 -1.41
CA ALA A 41 -1.19 -17.56 -0.55
C ALA A 41 -1.15 -18.96 -1.22
N ALA A 42 -1.34 -18.99 -2.54
CA ALA A 42 -1.21 -20.20 -3.33
C ALA A 42 0.25 -20.58 -3.63
N GLY A 43 1.26 -19.77 -3.29
CA GLY A 43 2.66 -20.04 -3.62
C GLY A 43 2.92 -20.06 -5.13
N CYS A 44 2.23 -19.21 -5.89
CA CYS A 44 2.36 -19.13 -7.34
C CYS A 44 3.68 -18.45 -7.73
N GLY A 45 4.73 -19.26 -7.95
CA GLY A 45 6.08 -18.79 -8.29
C GLY A 45 6.85 -18.21 -7.10
N VAL A 46 6.35 -18.40 -5.87
CA VAL A 46 6.95 -17.89 -4.64
C VAL A 46 6.86 -18.94 -3.53
N ALA A 47 7.81 -18.89 -2.59
CA ALA A 47 7.63 -19.52 -1.29
C ALA A 47 7.00 -18.50 -0.34
N SER A 48 5.97 -18.89 0.39
CA SER A 48 5.26 -17.98 1.31
C SER A 48 4.94 -18.66 2.64
N ARG A 49 5.09 -17.92 3.74
CA ARG A 49 4.62 -18.28 5.08
C ARG A 49 3.62 -17.24 5.54
N GLN A 50 2.41 -17.68 5.90
CA GLN A 50 1.39 -16.78 6.43
C GLN A 50 1.80 -16.25 7.80
N LEU A 51 1.62 -14.95 8.00
CA LEU A 51 1.83 -14.29 9.27
C LEU A 51 0.47 -14.03 9.94
N GLY A 52 0.40 -14.25 11.26
CA GLY A 52 -0.77 -14.04 12.10
C GLY A 52 -0.60 -12.83 13.03
N GLY A 53 -1.70 -12.43 13.68
CA GLY A 53 -1.76 -11.22 14.50
C GLY A 53 -2.46 -10.07 13.79
N THR A 54 -2.45 -8.88 14.40
CA THR A 54 -3.05 -7.67 13.81
C THR A 54 -2.00 -6.91 13.00
N ALA A 55 -2.43 -6.18 11.95
CA ALA A 55 -1.53 -5.33 11.17
C ALA A 55 -0.69 -4.40 12.07
N GLN A 56 -1.32 -3.84 13.10
CA GLN A 56 -0.68 -3.02 14.13
C GLN A 56 0.46 -3.76 14.85
N ALA A 57 0.22 -5.00 15.29
CA ALA A 57 1.22 -5.78 16.02
C ALA A 57 2.43 -6.11 15.14
N LEU A 58 2.20 -6.51 13.90
CA LEU A 58 3.26 -6.73 12.92
C LEU A 58 4.06 -5.43 12.70
N PHE A 59 3.36 -4.30 12.48
CA PHE A 59 4.02 -3.04 12.16
C PHE A 59 4.92 -2.52 13.28
N ARG A 60 4.50 -2.65 14.56
CA ARG A 60 5.32 -2.23 15.70
C ARG A 60 6.66 -2.96 15.77
N ASP A 61 6.67 -4.23 15.39
CA ASP A 61 7.87 -5.06 15.46
C ASP A 61 8.82 -4.84 14.26
N LEU A 62 8.40 -4.13 13.20
CA LEU A 62 9.26 -3.81 12.05
C LEU A 62 10.48 -2.98 12.44
N GLY A 63 10.42 -2.22 13.54
CA GLY A 63 11.56 -1.44 14.03
C GLY A 63 12.75 -2.28 14.48
N THR A 64 12.56 -3.59 14.66
CA THR A 64 13.64 -4.52 15.02
C THR A 64 14.51 -4.95 13.84
N LEU A 65 14.06 -4.71 12.60
CA LEU A 65 14.68 -5.28 11.40
C LEU A 65 15.95 -4.56 10.94
N GLY A 66 16.25 -3.39 11.52
CA GLY A 66 17.32 -2.53 11.03
C GLY A 66 16.96 -1.92 9.66
N SER A 67 17.94 -1.84 8.76
CA SER A 67 17.75 -1.21 7.45
C SER A 67 17.07 -2.15 6.46
N VAL A 68 16.06 -1.63 5.74
CA VAL A 68 15.23 -2.37 4.79
C VAL A 68 14.85 -1.46 3.63
N MET A 69 14.20 -2.02 2.61
CA MET A 69 13.52 -1.25 1.56
C MET A 69 12.01 -1.36 1.72
N ALA A 70 11.35 -0.23 1.95
CA ALA A 70 9.90 -0.10 2.00
C ALA A 70 9.34 0.20 0.61
N LEU A 71 8.29 -0.52 0.20
CA LEU A 71 7.60 -0.34 -1.07
C LEU A 71 6.10 -0.12 -0.83
N SER A 72 5.60 0.99 -1.34
CA SER A 72 4.18 1.31 -1.43
C SER A 72 3.85 1.73 -2.87
N ARG A 73 2.64 1.43 -3.34
CA ARG A 73 2.27 1.74 -4.73
C ARG A 73 0.76 1.89 -4.93
N ASN A 74 0.41 2.41 -6.09
CA ASN A 74 -0.91 2.32 -6.70
C ASN A 74 -0.76 1.89 -8.18
N ASP A 75 -1.82 2.00 -8.98
CA ASP A 75 -1.78 1.61 -10.40
C ASP A 75 -0.87 2.47 -11.28
N HIS A 76 -0.48 3.65 -10.82
CA HIS A 76 0.22 4.65 -11.62
C HIS A 76 1.61 5.02 -11.09
N ALA A 77 1.92 4.69 -9.83
CA ALA A 77 3.18 5.01 -9.20
C ALA A 77 3.64 3.91 -8.24
N VAL A 78 4.96 3.67 -8.22
CA VAL A 78 5.65 2.82 -7.25
C VAL A 78 6.65 3.68 -6.51
N HIS A 79 6.63 3.63 -5.18
CA HIS A 79 7.54 4.36 -4.32
C HIS A 79 8.36 3.35 -3.49
N GLU A 80 9.67 3.34 -3.72
CA GLU A 80 10.64 2.51 -2.99
C GLU A 80 11.54 3.42 -2.15
N ARG A 81 11.65 3.14 -0.85
CA ARG A 81 12.49 3.92 0.07
C ARG A 81 13.31 3.01 0.97
N HIS A 82 14.62 3.19 0.95
CA HIS A 82 15.52 2.52 1.88
C HIS A 82 15.57 3.29 3.18
N GLY A 83 15.61 2.60 4.32
CA GLY A 83 15.69 3.24 5.63
C GLY A 83 15.39 2.25 6.76
N GLN A 84 15.09 2.78 7.93
CA GLN A 84 14.70 2.01 9.12
C GLN A 84 13.31 2.45 9.59
N TYR A 85 12.52 1.50 10.11
CA TYR A 85 11.24 1.84 10.73
C TYR A 85 11.50 2.39 12.14
N GLN A 86 11.42 3.71 12.29
CA GLN A 86 11.69 4.43 13.53
C GLN A 86 10.43 5.15 14.03
N SER A 87 10.34 5.41 15.34
CA SER A 87 9.24 6.16 15.94
C SER A 87 7.85 5.66 15.50
N ILE A 88 7.65 4.34 15.58
CA ILE A 88 6.43 3.70 15.10
C ILE A 88 5.32 3.88 16.14
N GLU A 89 4.22 4.53 15.74
CA GLU A 89 2.98 4.57 16.52
C GLU A 89 1.88 3.83 15.75
N ALA A 90 1.55 2.62 16.21
CA ALA A 90 0.55 1.77 15.56
C ALA A 90 -0.38 1.16 16.61
N ASN A 91 -1.02 2.00 17.42
CA ASN A 91 -1.95 1.55 18.47
C ASN A 91 -3.43 1.66 18.05
N GLY A 92 -3.74 2.50 17.05
CA GLY A 92 -5.09 2.81 16.62
C GLY A 92 -5.46 2.27 15.23
N PRO A 93 -6.60 2.73 14.68
CA PRO A 93 -6.99 2.48 13.29
C PRO A 93 -6.09 3.21 12.28
N VAL A 94 -5.46 4.30 12.72
CA VAL A 94 -4.43 5.03 11.98
C VAL A 94 -3.13 4.90 12.76
N GLY A 95 -2.04 4.69 12.05
CA GLY A 95 -0.70 4.72 12.61
C GLY A 95 0.25 5.56 11.77
N ILE A 96 1.42 5.81 12.34
CA ILE A 96 2.45 6.67 11.76
C ILE A 96 3.83 6.07 12.01
N VAL A 97 4.74 6.29 11.07
CA VAL A 97 6.19 6.08 11.24
C VAL A 97 6.86 7.39 10.92
N LEU A 98 7.68 7.89 11.84
CA LEU A 98 8.42 9.14 11.69
C LEU A 98 9.92 8.85 11.78
N GLY A 99 10.50 8.49 10.65
CA GLY A 99 11.94 8.37 10.46
C GLY A 99 12.48 9.45 9.50
N PRO A 100 13.81 9.67 9.49
CA PRO A 100 14.46 10.56 8.52
C PRO A 100 14.39 10.01 7.08
N ASP A 101 14.16 8.70 6.94
CA ASP A 101 14.07 8.00 5.66
C ASP A 101 12.68 7.46 5.39
N ILE A 102 12.17 6.59 6.29
CA ILE A 102 10.84 5.99 6.17
C ILE A 102 9.87 6.87 6.95
N ASP A 103 9.01 7.58 6.22
CA ASP A 103 7.89 8.36 6.74
C ASP A 103 6.59 7.79 6.16
N LEU A 104 5.69 7.33 7.03
CA LEU A 104 4.47 6.63 6.61
C LEU A 104 3.25 7.12 7.39
N ARG A 105 2.10 7.07 6.72
CA ARG A 105 0.77 7.11 7.33
C ARG A 105 0.08 5.79 6.98
N MET A 106 -0.23 4.99 7.99
CA MET A 106 -0.90 3.69 7.81
C MET A 106 -2.37 3.79 8.23
N PHE A 107 -3.27 3.30 7.39
CA PHE A 107 -4.70 3.23 7.68
C PHE A 107 -5.12 1.76 7.77
N PHE A 108 -5.05 1.19 8.97
CA PHE A 108 -5.15 -0.26 9.19
C PHE A 108 -6.55 -0.85 8.98
N GLY A 109 -7.59 -0.02 8.87
CA GLY A 109 -8.98 -0.49 8.79
C GLY A 109 -9.27 -1.48 7.65
N GLY A 110 -8.48 -1.45 6.58
CA GLY A 110 -8.61 -2.39 5.46
C GLY A 110 -7.59 -3.55 5.47
N TRP A 111 -6.58 -3.55 6.33
CA TRP A 111 -5.44 -4.48 6.25
C TRP A 111 -5.83 -5.84 6.81
N LYS A 112 -5.56 -6.94 6.08
CA LYS A 112 -6.10 -8.25 6.46
C LYS A 112 -5.17 -9.44 6.26
N HIS A 113 -4.39 -9.49 5.18
CA HIS A 113 -3.58 -10.67 4.87
C HIS A 113 -2.10 -10.33 4.89
N PHE A 114 -1.30 -11.16 5.55
CA PHE A 114 0.12 -10.88 5.81
C PHE A 114 0.95 -12.13 5.51
N TYR A 115 2.06 -11.95 4.77
CA TYR A 115 2.91 -13.05 4.35
C TYR A 115 4.39 -12.65 4.42
N ALA A 116 5.22 -13.56 4.92
CA ALA A 116 6.63 -13.58 4.57
C ALA A 116 6.78 -14.33 3.25
N VAL A 117 7.51 -13.76 2.28
CA VAL A 117 7.59 -14.24 0.91
C VAL A 117 9.03 -14.25 0.44
N THR A 118 9.46 -15.36 -0.14
CA THR A 118 10.72 -15.49 -0.87
C THR A 118 10.41 -15.70 -2.35
N GLU A 119 10.84 -14.76 -3.20
CA GLU A 119 10.70 -14.81 -4.66
C GLU A 119 12.08 -14.57 -5.28
N ASN A 120 12.59 -15.52 -6.08
CA ASN A 120 13.88 -15.42 -6.77
C ASN A 120 15.05 -15.00 -5.84
N GLY A 121 15.10 -15.58 -4.64
CA GLY A 121 16.13 -15.29 -3.64
C GLY A 121 15.98 -13.95 -2.91
N ARG A 122 14.88 -13.21 -3.13
CA ARG A 122 14.55 -11.98 -2.40
C ARG A 122 13.50 -12.26 -1.34
N ASP A 123 13.83 -11.92 -0.09
CA ASP A 123 12.92 -12.06 1.04
C ASP A 123 12.12 -10.75 1.25
N SER A 124 10.84 -10.89 1.56
CA SER A 124 9.97 -9.77 1.86
C SER A 124 8.89 -10.11 2.88
N ILE A 125 8.40 -9.08 3.58
CA ILE A 125 7.16 -9.11 4.36
C ILE A 125 6.13 -8.29 3.57
N GLN A 126 4.97 -8.87 3.28
CA GLN A 126 3.96 -8.26 2.41
C GLN A 126 2.62 -8.18 3.13
N PHE A 127 2.05 -6.97 3.12
CA PHE A 127 0.74 -6.64 3.68
C PHE A 127 -0.27 -6.42 2.54
N PHE A 128 -1.42 -7.06 2.66
CA PHE A 128 -2.52 -6.94 1.73
C PHE A 128 -3.79 -6.52 2.46
N ASP A 129 -4.65 -5.79 1.76
CA ASP A 129 -5.96 -5.42 2.28
C ASP A 129 -6.97 -6.57 2.20
N LYS A 130 -8.17 -6.33 2.71
CA LYS A 130 -9.28 -7.28 2.67
C LYS A 130 -9.76 -7.60 1.25
N ALA A 131 -9.47 -6.73 0.27
CA ALA A 131 -9.75 -6.99 -1.14
C ALA A 131 -8.61 -7.78 -1.82
N GLY A 132 -7.56 -8.16 -1.09
CA GLY A 132 -6.43 -8.93 -1.60
C GLY A 132 -5.40 -8.10 -2.38
N GLU A 133 -5.51 -6.77 -2.36
CA GLU A 133 -4.60 -5.84 -3.02
C GLU A 133 -3.38 -5.56 -2.14
N ALA A 134 -2.20 -5.43 -2.76
CA ALA A 134 -0.98 -5.11 -2.02
C ALA A 134 -1.01 -3.69 -1.46
N VAL A 135 -0.84 -3.56 -0.14
CA VAL A 135 -0.83 -2.26 0.54
C VAL A 135 0.60 -1.79 0.81
N HIS A 136 1.44 -2.68 1.33
CA HIS A 136 2.80 -2.33 1.73
C HIS A 136 3.70 -3.56 1.71
N LYS A 137 4.95 -3.39 1.28
CA LYS A 137 5.96 -4.46 1.29
C LYS A 137 7.26 -3.96 1.89
N ILE A 138 7.93 -4.85 2.61
CA ILE A 138 9.25 -4.63 3.19
C ILE A 138 10.17 -5.67 2.61
N TYR A 139 11.20 -5.23 1.91
CA TYR A 139 12.21 -6.10 1.33
C TYR A 139 13.44 -6.11 2.21
N ARG A 140 13.94 -7.31 2.45
CA ARG A 140 15.25 -7.52 3.05
C ARG A 140 16.33 -7.00 2.10
N THR A 141 17.36 -6.41 2.68
CA THR A 141 18.57 -5.91 2.03
C THR A 141 19.80 -6.52 2.69
N ASP A 142 21.00 -6.27 2.15
CA ASP A 142 22.25 -6.72 2.76
C ASP A 142 22.50 -6.06 4.13
N GLN A 143 21.86 -4.92 4.40
CA GLN A 143 21.95 -4.16 5.64
C GLN A 143 20.85 -4.50 6.66
N THR A 144 19.93 -5.39 6.31
CA THR A 144 18.89 -5.88 7.22
C THR A 144 19.49 -6.82 8.25
N ASP A 145 19.07 -6.69 9.51
CA ASP A 145 19.47 -7.64 10.55
C ASP A 145 18.83 -9.01 10.26
N ALA A 146 19.67 -9.94 9.80
CA ALA A 146 19.23 -11.29 9.39
C ALA A 146 18.69 -12.13 10.56
N THR A 147 19.21 -11.91 11.76
CA THR A 147 18.77 -12.60 12.98
C THR A 147 17.42 -12.06 13.41
N ALA A 148 17.27 -10.72 13.44
CA ALA A 148 15.99 -10.08 13.76
C ALA A 148 14.91 -10.40 12.72
N TRP A 149 15.27 -10.46 11.43
CA TRP A 149 14.37 -10.86 10.35
C TRP A 149 13.78 -12.26 10.56
N SER A 150 14.64 -13.25 10.84
CA SER A 150 14.20 -14.61 11.12
C SER A 150 13.33 -14.68 12.37
N ALA A 151 13.73 -14.00 13.44
CA ALA A 151 12.98 -13.94 14.70
C ALA A 151 11.61 -13.27 14.54
N TYR A 152 11.51 -12.23 13.71
CA TYR A 152 10.24 -11.57 13.38
C TYR A 152 9.29 -12.53 12.67
N ILE A 153 9.77 -13.25 11.64
CA ILE A 153 8.95 -14.21 10.90
C ILE A 153 8.46 -15.34 11.82
N ASP A 154 9.34 -15.87 12.67
CA ASP A 154 8.96 -16.94 13.60
C ASP A 154 7.97 -16.47 14.66
N ARG A 155 8.16 -15.28 15.22
CA ARG A 155 7.24 -14.68 16.20
C ARG A 155 5.84 -14.49 15.62
N HIS A 156 5.77 -13.97 14.38
CA HIS A 156 4.50 -13.63 13.74
C HIS A 156 3.95 -14.76 12.86
N ALA A 157 4.53 -15.95 12.88
CA ALA A 157 4.03 -17.07 12.11
C ALA A 157 2.58 -17.43 12.51
N ALA A 158 1.69 -17.55 11.52
CA ALA A 158 0.34 -18.02 11.78
C ALA A 158 0.39 -19.46 12.33
N GLN A 159 -0.35 -19.73 13.41
CA GLN A 159 -0.45 -21.07 14.01
C GLN A 159 -1.15 -22.06 13.05
N GLU A 160 -2.14 -21.57 12.32
CA GLU A 160 -2.86 -22.31 11.30
C GLU A 160 -2.94 -21.46 10.02
N THR A 161 -2.83 -22.13 8.87
CA THR A 161 -2.97 -21.45 7.58
C THR A 161 -4.44 -21.24 7.26
N ALA A 162 -4.85 -19.99 7.11
CA ALA A 162 -6.19 -19.60 6.72
C ALA A 162 -6.24 -19.17 5.24
N PRO A 163 -7.26 -19.59 4.48
CA PRO A 163 -7.40 -19.15 3.09
C PRO A 163 -7.65 -17.65 3.00
N VAL A 164 -7.15 -17.04 1.93
CA VAL A 164 -7.54 -15.67 1.54
C VAL A 164 -9.04 -15.65 1.24
N ARG A 165 -9.73 -14.66 1.81
CA ARG A 165 -11.16 -14.40 1.61
C ARG A 165 -11.30 -12.93 1.26
N VAL A 166 -11.46 -12.68 -0.03
CA VAL A 166 -11.59 -11.34 -0.62
C VAL A 166 -12.93 -10.73 -0.23
N GLU A 167 -12.87 -9.50 0.27
CA GLU A 167 -14.00 -8.67 0.66
C GLU A 167 -13.89 -7.32 -0.04
N GLY A 168 -15.00 -6.88 -0.65
CA GLY A 168 -15.07 -5.56 -1.26
C GLY A 168 -14.99 -4.43 -0.23
N PHE A 169 -14.64 -3.24 -0.71
CA PHE A 169 -14.87 -2.00 0.00
C PHE A 169 -16.23 -1.41 -0.41
N ASP A 170 -16.89 -0.76 0.54
CA ASP A 170 -18.10 0.00 0.24
C ASP A 170 -17.76 1.15 -0.70
N ARG A 171 -18.61 1.35 -1.71
CA ARG A 171 -18.47 2.49 -2.61
C ARG A 171 -18.80 3.76 -1.83
N ILE A 172 -17.86 4.70 -1.80
CA ILE A 172 -18.13 6.04 -1.27
C ILE A 172 -18.91 6.80 -2.34
N ASP A 173 -20.08 7.32 -1.96
CA ASP A 173 -20.90 8.18 -2.81
C ASP A 173 -20.38 9.62 -2.72
N GLU A 174 -19.60 10.02 -3.73
CA GLU A 174 -19.02 11.36 -3.83
C GLU A 174 -19.46 12.01 -5.15
N ALA A 175 -19.96 13.24 -5.06
CA ALA A 175 -20.36 14.02 -6.21
C ALA A 175 -19.15 14.65 -6.93
N ASP A 176 -19.26 14.82 -8.25
CA ASP A 176 -18.25 15.50 -9.07
C ASP A 176 -18.21 17.02 -8.91
N ALA A 177 -19.23 17.58 -8.24
CA ALA A 177 -19.35 18.98 -7.87
C ALA A 177 -20.09 19.09 -6.52
N PRO A 178 -19.73 20.06 -5.66
CA PRO A 178 -20.46 20.28 -4.42
C PRO A 178 -21.86 20.85 -4.70
N ALA A 179 -22.82 20.56 -3.83
CA ALA A 179 -24.15 21.18 -3.90
C ALA A 179 -24.09 22.69 -3.59
N ASP A 180 -23.16 23.10 -2.72
CA ASP A 180 -22.91 24.49 -2.36
C ASP A 180 -21.41 24.79 -2.45
N GLY A 181 -21.00 25.39 -3.58
CA GLY A 181 -19.61 25.74 -3.85
C GLY A 181 -19.09 26.90 -3.00
N GLU A 182 -19.95 27.87 -2.65
CA GLU A 182 -19.55 29.02 -1.83
C GLU A 182 -19.27 28.58 -0.39
N ALA A 183 -20.14 27.76 0.18
CA ALA A 183 -19.93 27.18 1.51
C ALA A 183 -18.69 26.25 1.55
N LEU A 184 -18.48 25.44 0.50
CA LEU A 184 -17.28 24.61 0.40
C LEU A 184 -16.01 25.49 0.43
N ARG A 185 -15.98 26.54 -0.40
CA ARG A 185 -14.83 27.46 -0.45
C ARG A 185 -14.61 28.17 0.87
N ALA A 186 -15.67 28.68 1.51
CA ALA A 186 -15.58 29.32 2.81
C ALA A 186 -15.00 28.37 3.87
N HIS A 187 -15.43 27.10 3.88
CA HIS A 187 -14.87 26.07 4.76
C HIS A 187 -13.41 25.79 4.43
N TRP A 188 -13.05 25.65 3.14
CA TRP A 188 -11.68 25.44 2.70
C TRP A 188 -10.73 26.53 3.20
N CYS A 189 -11.11 27.80 3.07
CA CYS A 189 -10.33 28.94 3.57
C CYS A 189 -10.17 28.96 5.10
N ALA A 190 -11.07 28.29 5.83
CA ALA A 190 -11.02 28.21 7.29
C ALA A 190 -10.18 27.05 7.82
N LEU A 191 -9.78 26.08 6.97
CA LEU A 191 -8.95 24.94 7.35
C LEU A 191 -7.66 25.40 8.04
N LYS A 192 -7.30 24.72 9.14
CA LYS A 192 -6.08 25.00 9.90
C LYS A 192 -5.02 23.95 9.70
N ASP A 193 -5.45 22.74 9.35
CA ASP A 193 -4.56 21.62 9.11
C ASP A 193 -4.96 20.87 7.82
N THR A 194 -3.97 20.34 7.10
CA THR A 194 -4.20 19.49 5.93
C THR A 194 -5.02 18.22 6.23
N HIS A 195 -5.00 17.72 7.46
CA HIS A 195 -5.77 16.55 7.89
C HIS A 195 -7.27 16.84 7.98
N ASP A 196 -7.67 18.11 8.17
CA ASP A 196 -9.08 18.54 8.19
C ASP A 196 -9.72 18.45 6.79
N PHE A 197 -8.90 18.44 5.74
CA PHE A 197 -9.35 18.41 4.34
C PHE A 197 -10.26 17.22 4.04
N PHE A 198 -9.92 16.03 4.54
CA PHE A 198 -10.74 14.83 4.33
C PHE A 198 -12.09 14.90 5.04
N ALA A 199 -12.15 15.51 6.22
CA ALA A 199 -13.41 15.72 6.93
C ALA A 199 -14.32 16.67 6.16
N MET A 200 -13.75 17.75 5.61
CA MET A 200 -14.48 18.68 4.75
C MET A 200 -15.05 17.98 3.50
N LEU A 201 -14.26 17.19 2.77
CA LEU A 201 -14.76 16.46 1.59
C LEU A 201 -15.96 15.58 1.93
N ARG A 202 -15.90 14.84 3.05
CA ARG A 202 -17.01 13.99 3.54
C ARG A 202 -18.24 14.81 3.92
N GLN A 203 -18.06 15.95 4.59
CA GLN A 203 -19.15 16.84 4.98
C GLN A 203 -19.92 17.35 3.75
N PHE A 204 -19.20 17.73 2.70
CA PHE A 204 -19.79 18.24 1.46
C PHE A 204 -20.15 17.14 0.45
N LYS A 205 -19.86 15.86 0.76
CA LYS A 205 -20.06 14.68 -0.10
C LYS A 205 -19.54 14.89 -1.53
N VAL A 206 -18.39 15.55 -1.64
CA VAL A 206 -17.78 15.90 -2.92
C VAL A 206 -16.45 15.19 -3.06
N SER A 207 -16.15 14.74 -4.27
CA SER A 207 -14.86 14.12 -4.56
C SER A 207 -13.75 15.16 -4.44
N ARG A 208 -12.52 14.69 -4.18
CA ARG A 208 -11.35 15.58 -4.14
C ARG A 208 -11.21 16.42 -5.40
N LEU A 209 -11.39 15.81 -6.58
CA LEU A 209 -11.32 16.53 -7.86
C LEU A 209 -12.50 17.50 -8.05
N GLY A 210 -13.70 17.11 -7.62
CA GLY A 210 -14.86 18.00 -7.64
C GLY A 210 -14.65 19.24 -6.79
N ALA A 211 -14.09 19.07 -5.59
CA ALA A 211 -13.76 20.17 -4.70
C ALA A 211 -12.70 21.09 -5.32
N LEU A 212 -11.60 20.54 -5.85
CA LEU A 212 -10.54 21.31 -6.51
C LEU A 212 -11.06 22.14 -7.70
N ARG A 213 -12.00 21.61 -8.49
CA ARG A 213 -12.64 22.35 -9.59
C ARG A 213 -13.54 23.49 -9.10
N ALA A 214 -14.17 23.33 -7.93
CA ALA A 214 -15.19 24.25 -7.42
C ALA A 214 -14.62 25.41 -6.59
N VAL A 215 -13.45 25.22 -5.96
CA VAL A 215 -12.95 26.18 -4.95
C VAL A 215 -12.33 27.45 -5.52
N GLY A 216 -12.12 27.54 -6.83
CA GLY A 216 -11.61 28.74 -7.50
C GLY A 216 -10.09 28.75 -7.72
N PRO A 217 -9.62 29.50 -8.73
CA PRO A 217 -8.24 29.41 -9.26
C PRO A 217 -7.16 29.97 -8.33
N ASP A 218 -7.52 30.76 -7.33
CA ASP A 218 -6.58 31.20 -6.30
C ASP A 218 -6.19 30.08 -5.32
N LEU A 219 -7.04 29.05 -5.17
CA LEU A 219 -6.80 27.91 -4.29
C LEU A 219 -6.38 26.64 -5.04
N ALA A 220 -6.90 26.42 -6.25
CA ALA A 220 -6.60 25.23 -7.03
C ALA A 220 -6.62 25.52 -8.54
N GLN A 221 -5.56 25.14 -9.24
CA GLN A 221 -5.41 25.36 -10.68
C GLN A 221 -5.04 24.05 -11.38
N PRO A 222 -5.62 23.76 -12.56
CA PRO A 222 -5.09 22.73 -13.42
C PRO A 222 -3.72 23.16 -13.93
N VAL A 223 -2.78 22.21 -13.94
CA VAL A 223 -1.44 22.38 -14.52
C VAL A 223 -1.25 21.39 -15.67
N ASP A 224 -0.23 21.63 -16.50
CA ASP A 224 0.14 20.70 -17.56
C ASP A 224 0.46 19.31 -17.00
N LYS A 225 0.15 18.24 -17.75
CA LYS A 225 0.42 16.86 -17.31
C LYS A 225 1.90 16.58 -17.06
N ARG A 226 2.79 17.38 -17.66
CA ARG A 226 4.25 17.31 -17.49
C ARG A 226 4.78 18.16 -16.34
N ALA A 227 3.90 18.84 -15.59
CA ALA A 227 4.34 19.68 -14.47
C ALA A 227 5.13 18.89 -13.42
N VAL A 228 4.77 17.63 -13.15
CA VAL A 228 5.51 16.76 -12.22
C VAL A 228 6.93 16.48 -12.72
N GLU A 229 7.10 16.13 -14.00
CA GLU A 229 8.43 15.93 -14.61
C GLU A 229 9.27 17.20 -14.49
N THR A 230 8.66 18.34 -14.85
CA THR A 230 9.32 19.65 -14.81
C THR A 230 9.80 19.99 -13.40
N VAL A 231 8.95 19.82 -12.38
CA VAL A 231 9.34 20.10 -10.98
C VAL A 231 10.48 19.19 -10.54
N LEU A 232 10.42 17.89 -10.82
CA LEU A 232 11.47 16.95 -10.42
C LEU A 232 12.83 17.26 -11.08
N GLU A 233 12.83 17.59 -12.37
CA GLU A 233 14.04 17.99 -13.09
C GLU A 233 14.66 19.27 -12.51
N HIS A 234 13.83 20.26 -12.18
CA HIS A 234 14.30 21.51 -11.59
C HIS A 234 14.82 21.32 -10.15
N SER A 235 14.12 20.53 -9.32
CA SER A 235 14.60 20.19 -7.98
C SER A 235 15.95 19.47 -8.03
N ALA A 236 16.12 18.53 -8.97
CA ALA A 236 17.39 17.85 -9.17
C ALA A 236 18.52 18.80 -9.62
N ALA A 237 18.22 19.74 -10.52
CA ALA A 237 19.20 20.72 -11.00
C ALA A 237 19.63 21.73 -9.91
N THR A 238 18.76 22.01 -8.95
CA THR A 238 18.98 23.03 -7.91
C THR A 238 19.38 22.47 -6.55
N GLY A 239 19.18 21.17 -6.32
CA GLY A 239 19.37 20.55 -5.01
C GLY A 239 18.30 20.95 -3.99
N LEU A 240 17.15 21.45 -4.44
CA LEU A 240 16.03 21.79 -3.54
C LEU A 240 15.39 20.51 -2.99
N SER A 241 15.27 20.45 -1.66
CA SER A 241 14.55 19.41 -0.92
C SER A 241 13.23 19.92 -0.39
#